data_AF-A0A0J1CR70-F1
#
_entry.id   AF-A0A0J1CR70-F1
#
_cell.length_a   1.000
_cell.length_b   1.000
_cell.length_c   1.000
_cell.angle_alpha   90.00
_cell.angle_beta   90.00
_cell.angle_gamma   90.00
#
_symmetry.space_group_name_H-M   'P 1'
#
loop_
_entity.id
_entity.type
_entity.pdbx_description
1 polymer ?
#
loop_
_entity_poly.entity_id
_entity_poly.type
_entity_poly.pdbx_seq_one_letter_code
_entity_poly.pdbx_strand_id
1 'polypeptide(L)'
;MSKKSLEKIKEKLLKDGFGKKALVSDEMMREIFAAVSSEKNVIATPSEELRFIEGLMNLPIGYIKEFKVIPKSGYEVCSCGRVPSALEIVQTAMKHRIHETSLMRDTLIGFNNLVELSTDGRSGECVKCGRMVIMETYATASYIYT
;
A
#
# COMPACT_ATOMS: atom_id res chain seq x y z
N MET A 1 -20.12 -0.70 -0.83
CA MET A 1 -20.03 -2.17 -0.91
C MET A 1 -18.81 -2.56 -0.09
N SER A 2 -18.95 -3.60 0.73
CA SER A 2 -18.27 -3.75 2.01
C SER A 2 -16.96 -4.55 1.94
N LYS A 3 -15.97 -4.19 2.75
CA LYS A 3 -14.93 -4.98 3.48
C LYS A 3 -14.92 -6.51 3.30
N LYS A 4 -16.10 -7.13 3.19
CA LYS A 4 -16.33 -8.51 2.75
C LYS A 4 -15.65 -8.92 1.43
N SER A 5 -15.28 -8.02 0.50
CA SER A 5 -14.61 -8.47 -0.75
C SER A 5 -13.11 -8.70 -0.55
N LEU A 6 -12.41 -7.76 0.11
CA LEU A 6 -10.98 -7.87 0.38
C LEU A 6 -10.66 -8.98 1.38
N GLU A 7 -11.48 -9.13 2.44
CA GLU A 7 -11.35 -10.23 3.39
C GLU A 7 -11.55 -11.60 2.71
N LYS A 8 -12.51 -11.72 1.79
CA LYS A 8 -12.69 -12.97 1.01
C LYS A 8 -11.49 -13.30 0.14
N ILE A 9 -10.86 -12.30 -0.46
CA ILE A 9 -9.63 -12.48 -1.25
C ILE A 9 -8.52 -12.98 -0.33
N LYS A 10 -8.35 -12.34 0.84
CA LYS A 10 -7.35 -12.73 1.83
C LYS A 10 -7.56 -14.17 2.32
N GLU A 11 -8.78 -14.52 2.68
CA GLU A 11 -9.16 -15.89 3.06
C GLU A 11 -8.91 -16.90 1.95
N LYS A 12 -9.20 -16.54 0.68
CA LYS A 12 -8.92 -17.39 -0.48
C LYS A 12 -7.41 -17.64 -0.63
N LEU A 13 -6.59 -16.58 -0.59
CA LEU A 13 -5.14 -16.71 -0.68
C LEU A 13 -4.56 -17.56 0.47
N LEU A 14 -5.07 -17.40 1.69
CA LEU A 14 -4.68 -18.26 2.82
C LEU A 14 -5.07 -19.73 2.59
N LYS A 15 -6.27 -20.00 2.07
CA LYS A 15 -6.74 -21.36 1.73
C LYS A 15 -5.93 -22.00 0.60
N ASP A 16 -5.46 -21.19 -0.36
CA ASP A 16 -4.59 -21.63 -1.46
C ASP A 16 -3.14 -21.92 -1.00
N GLY A 17 -2.84 -21.74 0.29
CA GLY A 17 -1.58 -22.12 0.92
C GLY A 17 -0.57 -20.98 1.09
N PHE A 18 -0.94 -19.75 0.74
CA PHE A 18 -0.05 -18.59 0.89
C PHE A 18 -0.04 -18.09 2.34
N GLY A 19 1.10 -18.17 3.03
CA GLY A 19 1.20 -17.78 4.44
C GLY A 19 1.35 -16.26 4.68
N LYS A 20 2.32 -15.62 4.00
CA LYS A 20 2.65 -14.19 4.19
C LYS A 20 2.74 -13.39 2.89
N LYS A 21 3.01 -14.07 1.78
CA LYS A 21 3.22 -13.48 0.46
C LYS A 21 2.64 -14.41 -0.60
N ALA A 22 1.99 -13.84 -1.61
CA ALA A 22 1.46 -14.56 -2.76
C ALA A 22 1.89 -13.86 -4.05
N LEU A 23 2.45 -14.62 -4.99
CA LEU A 23 2.60 -14.18 -6.37
C LEU A 23 1.30 -14.52 -7.11
N VAL A 24 0.70 -13.53 -7.75
CA VAL A 24 -0.62 -13.68 -8.37
C VAL A 24 -0.58 -13.33 -9.85
N SER A 25 -1.57 -13.80 -10.62
CA SER A 25 -1.70 -13.42 -12.03
C SER A 25 -2.13 -11.96 -12.19
N ASP A 26 -1.94 -11.38 -13.38
CA ASP A 26 -2.42 -10.03 -13.72
C ASP A 26 -3.94 -9.90 -13.58
N GLU A 27 -4.69 -10.96 -13.87
CA GLU A 27 -6.14 -11.00 -13.70
C GLU A 27 -6.51 -10.88 -12.21
N MET A 28 -5.93 -11.73 -11.37
CA MET A 28 -6.15 -11.67 -9.92
C MET A 28 -5.70 -10.31 -9.38
N MET A 29 -4.53 -9.80 -9.77
CA MET A 29 -4.04 -8.52 -9.30
C MET A 29 -5.02 -7.37 -9.62
N ARG A 30 -5.58 -7.35 -10.83
CA ARG A 30 -6.61 -6.39 -11.22
C ARG A 30 -7.88 -6.52 -10.39
N GLU A 31 -8.33 -7.74 -10.12
CA GLU A 31 -9.50 -7.98 -9.25
C GLU A 31 -9.26 -7.44 -7.83
N ILE A 32 -8.10 -7.74 -7.23
CA ILE A 32 -7.78 -7.27 -5.87
C ILE A 32 -7.63 -5.75 -5.85
N PHE A 33 -6.96 -5.16 -6.85
CA PHE A 33 -6.81 -3.72 -6.93
C PHE A 33 -8.17 -3.01 -7.12
N ALA A 34 -9.08 -3.59 -7.91
CA ALA A 34 -10.44 -3.10 -8.05
C ALA A 34 -11.23 -3.21 -6.74
N ALA A 35 -11.05 -4.30 -5.98
CA ALA A 35 -11.64 -4.47 -4.65
C ALA A 35 -11.17 -3.36 -3.69
N VAL A 36 -9.86 -3.11 -3.59
CA VAL A 36 -9.30 -2.00 -2.80
C VAL A 36 -9.88 -0.66 -3.24
N SER A 37 -9.97 -0.43 -4.56
CA SER A 37 -10.48 0.82 -5.13
C SER A 37 -11.97 1.06 -4.85
N SER A 38 -12.72 0.00 -4.52
CA SER A 38 -14.15 0.08 -4.21
C SER A 38 -14.45 0.32 -2.73
N GLU A 39 -13.43 0.27 -1.86
CA GLU A 39 -13.59 0.50 -0.43
C GLU A 39 -13.92 1.97 -0.13
N LYS A 40 -14.85 2.19 0.81
CA LYS A 40 -15.41 3.53 1.08
C LYS A 40 -14.37 4.51 1.62
N ASN A 41 -13.39 4.01 2.37
CA ASN A 41 -12.36 4.79 3.04
C ASN A 41 -11.00 4.73 2.32
N VAL A 42 -10.98 4.31 1.04
CA VAL A 42 -9.75 4.35 0.25
C VAL A 42 -9.30 5.80 0.02
N ILE A 43 -8.03 6.05 0.23
CA ILE A 43 -7.39 7.35 0.02
C ILE A 43 -6.39 7.19 -1.12
N ALA A 44 -6.56 7.96 -2.18
CA ALA A 44 -5.57 8.08 -3.24
C ALA A 44 -4.42 8.98 -2.78
N THR A 45 -3.19 8.56 -3.03
CA THR A 45 -2.01 9.38 -2.76
C THR A 45 -1.97 10.56 -3.74
N PRO A 46 -1.84 11.82 -3.25
CA PRO A 46 -1.78 13.00 -4.11
C PRO A 46 -0.65 12.93 -5.15
N SER A 47 -0.84 13.59 -6.30
CA SER A 47 0.09 13.48 -7.43
C SER A 47 1.50 13.97 -7.11
N GLU A 48 1.60 15.04 -6.33
CA GLU A 48 2.84 15.61 -5.81
C GLU A 48 3.57 14.64 -4.88
N GLU A 49 2.84 13.88 -4.06
CA GLU A 49 3.41 12.87 -3.18
C GLU A 49 3.85 11.63 -3.94
N LEU A 50 3.12 11.25 -5.01
CA LEU A 50 3.59 10.23 -5.94
C LEU A 50 4.92 10.63 -6.59
N ARG A 51 5.09 11.90 -7.00
CA ARG A 51 6.37 12.38 -7.55
C ARG A 51 7.48 12.30 -6.52
N PHE A 52 7.17 12.61 -5.27
CA PHE A 52 8.12 12.50 -4.18
C PHE A 52 8.55 11.04 -3.94
N ILE A 53 7.61 10.10 -3.94
CA ILE A 53 7.88 8.66 -3.83
C ILE A 53 8.78 8.20 -4.99
N GLU A 54 8.50 8.62 -6.22
CA GLU A 54 9.36 8.29 -7.37
C GLU A 54 10.80 8.80 -7.17
N GLY A 55 10.96 10.02 -6.67
CA GLY A 55 12.28 10.57 -6.33
C GLY A 55 13.01 9.77 -5.25
N LEU A 56 12.31 9.38 -4.17
CA LEU A 56 12.88 8.55 -3.10
C LEU A 56 13.35 7.18 -3.62
N MET A 57 12.64 6.63 -4.60
CA MET A 57 12.86 5.29 -5.14
C MET A 57 13.73 5.27 -6.41
N ASN A 58 14.20 6.44 -6.86
CA ASN A 58 14.93 6.64 -8.11
C ASN A 58 14.19 6.06 -9.33
N LEU A 59 12.89 6.34 -9.41
CA LEU A 59 12.02 5.95 -10.51
C LEU A 59 11.85 7.11 -11.52
N PRO A 60 11.56 6.81 -12.80
CA PRO A 60 11.21 7.83 -13.76
C PRO A 60 9.99 8.66 -13.32
N ILE A 61 10.02 9.96 -13.63
CA ILE A 61 8.85 10.82 -13.42
C ILE A 61 7.71 10.30 -14.30
N GLY A 62 6.55 10.09 -13.67
CA GLY A 62 5.33 9.66 -14.34
C GLY A 62 5.06 8.18 -14.19
N TYR A 63 5.98 7.43 -13.58
CA TYR A 63 5.93 5.98 -13.52
C TYR A 63 4.81 5.45 -12.62
N ILE A 64 4.71 5.91 -11.37
CA ILE A 64 3.64 5.51 -10.46
C ILE A 64 2.39 6.29 -10.86
N LYS A 65 1.41 5.59 -11.45
CA LYS A 65 0.13 6.17 -11.86
C LYS A 65 -0.84 6.32 -10.70
N GLU A 66 -0.86 5.33 -9.82
CA GLU A 66 -1.76 5.30 -8.69
C GLU A 66 -1.14 4.55 -7.52
N PHE A 67 -1.33 5.10 -6.33
CA PHE A 67 -1.01 4.45 -5.07
C PHE A 67 -2.12 4.78 -4.07
N LYS A 68 -2.86 3.76 -3.67
CA LYS A 68 -3.99 3.86 -2.75
C LYS A 68 -3.63 3.31 -1.37
N VAL A 69 -4.23 3.87 -0.33
CA VAL A 69 -4.17 3.35 1.03
C VAL A 69 -5.56 3.22 1.63
N ILE A 70 -5.73 2.27 2.55
CA ILE A 70 -6.88 2.17 3.44
C ILE A 70 -6.34 2.34 4.85
N PRO A 71 -6.64 3.45 5.54
CA PRO A 71 -6.20 3.66 6.91
C PRO A 71 -6.93 2.71 7.86
N LYS A 72 -6.26 2.27 8.91
CA LYS A 72 -6.92 1.57 10.02
C LYS A 72 -7.87 2.55 10.72
N SER A 73 -8.96 2.04 11.28
CA SER A 73 -9.94 2.89 11.97
C SER A 73 -9.29 3.71 13.09
N GLY A 74 -9.56 5.01 13.13
CA GLY A 74 -8.95 5.98 14.05
C GLY A 74 -7.66 6.63 13.52
N TYR A 75 -7.18 6.24 12.33
CA TYR A 75 -5.98 6.77 11.69
C TYR A 75 -6.26 7.45 10.34
N GLU A 76 -7.53 7.73 10.02
CA GLU A 76 -7.96 8.38 8.78
C GLU A 76 -7.39 9.80 8.64
N VAL A 77 -7.21 10.49 9.77
CA VAL A 77 -6.63 11.83 9.84
C VAL A 77 -5.62 11.84 10.97
N CYS A 78 -4.39 12.25 10.69
CA CYS A 78 -3.38 12.46 11.72
C CYS A 78 -3.79 13.64 12.63
N SER A 79 -3.39 13.61 13.89
CA SER A 79 -3.68 14.70 14.86
C SER A 79 -3.12 16.07 14.47
N CYS A 80 -2.26 16.18 13.46
CA CYS A 80 -1.84 17.46 12.88
C CYS A 80 -2.76 17.98 11.75
N GLY A 81 -3.90 17.31 11.53
CA GLY A 81 -4.92 17.62 10.52
C GLY A 81 -4.62 17.08 9.11
N ARG A 82 -3.48 16.40 8.92
CA ARG A 82 -3.10 15.82 7.62
C ARG A 82 -3.81 14.48 7.41
N VAL A 83 -4.33 14.26 6.20
CA VAL A 83 -4.80 12.95 5.74
C VAL A 83 -3.57 12.13 5.30
N PRO A 84 -3.25 11.01 5.97
CA PRO A 84 -2.10 10.19 5.60
C PRO A 84 -2.28 9.50 4.23
N SER A 85 -1.18 9.23 3.53
CA SER A 85 -1.14 8.59 2.22
C SER A 85 -0.10 7.45 2.19
N ALA A 86 0.20 6.93 0.99
CA ALA A 86 1.27 5.95 0.85
C ALA A 86 2.66 6.52 1.18
N LEU A 87 2.83 7.84 1.14
CA LEU A 87 4.10 8.50 1.41
C LEU A 87 4.62 8.18 2.81
N GLU A 88 3.75 8.18 3.83
CA GLU A 88 4.11 7.82 5.21
C GLU A 88 4.73 6.42 5.29
N ILE A 89 4.20 5.45 4.54
CA ILE A 89 4.70 4.07 4.54
C ILE A 89 6.07 3.99 3.84
N VAL A 90 6.19 4.58 2.65
CA VAL A 90 7.43 4.52 1.86
C VAL A 90 8.56 5.26 2.58
N GLN A 91 8.30 6.47 3.08
CA GLN A 91 9.30 7.27 3.77
C GLN A 91 9.76 6.59 5.07
N THR A 92 8.84 5.98 5.82
CA THR A 92 9.19 5.19 7.01
C THR A 92 10.02 3.97 6.65
N ALA A 93 9.63 3.20 5.63
CA ALA A 93 10.38 2.02 5.19
C ALA A 93 11.81 2.35 4.75
N MET A 94 11.98 3.47 4.03
CA MET A 94 13.28 4.00 3.64
C MET A 94 14.11 4.47 4.83
N LYS A 95 13.52 5.31 5.71
CA LYS A 95 14.19 5.87 6.89
C LYS A 95 14.70 4.78 7.83
N HIS A 96 13.88 3.77 8.09
CA HIS A 96 14.19 2.68 9.01
C HIS A 96 14.85 1.46 8.34
N ARG A 97 15.11 1.53 7.02
CA ARG A 97 15.71 0.44 6.24
C ARG A 97 14.99 -0.90 6.42
N ILE A 98 13.66 -0.86 6.48
CA ILE A 98 12.81 -2.05 6.68
C ILE A 98 12.96 -3.03 5.50
N HIS A 99 13.26 -2.49 4.32
CA HIS A 99 13.51 -3.23 3.09
C HIS A 99 14.75 -2.69 2.38
N GLU A 100 15.38 -3.55 1.58
CA GLU A 100 16.34 -3.08 0.59
C GLU A 100 15.63 -2.18 -0.42
N THR A 101 16.25 -1.05 -0.76
CA THR A 101 15.68 -0.07 -1.70
C THR A 101 15.41 -0.70 -3.07
N SER A 102 16.27 -1.64 -3.52
CA SER A 102 16.07 -2.45 -4.72
C SER A 102 14.76 -3.22 -4.68
N LEU A 103 14.48 -3.94 -3.60
CA LEU A 103 13.26 -4.73 -3.44
C LEU A 103 12.01 -3.86 -3.47
N MET A 104 12.03 -2.71 -2.77
CA MET A 104 10.90 -1.77 -2.82
C MET A 104 10.71 -1.17 -4.21
N ARG A 105 11.81 -0.84 -4.90
CA ARG A 105 11.77 -0.29 -6.25
C ARG A 105 11.17 -1.32 -7.21
N ASP A 106 11.67 -2.55 -7.20
CA ASP A 106 11.25 -3.62 -8.10
C ASP A 106 9.76 -3.98 -7.86
N THR A 107 9.32 -3.86 -6.61
CA THR A 107 7.91 -4.01 -6.20
C THR A 107 7.02 -2.92 -6.78
N LEU A 108 7.49 -1.67 -6.77
CA LEU A 108 6.78 -0.52 -7.36
C LEU A 108 6.83 -0.50 -8.90
N ILE A 109 7.90 -1.07 -9.49
CA ILE A 109 8.04 -1.27 -10.94
C ILE A 109 7.11 -2.39 -11.43
N GLY A 110 6.78 -3.35 -10.57
CA GLY A 110 5.86 -4.42 -10.91
C GLY A 110 6.47 -5.52 -11.75
N PHE A 111 7.74 -5.87 -11.48
CA PHE A 111 8.35 -7.06 -12.07
C PHE A 111 7.58 -8.35 -11.74
N ASN A 112 6.89 -8.38 -10.59
CA ASN A 112 5.97 -9.43 -10.20
C ASN A 112 4.74 -8.82 -9.52
N ASN A 113 3.57 -9.39 -9.74
CA ASN A 113 2.39 -9.05 -8.96
C ASN A 113 2.45 -9.75 -7.60
N LEU A 114 2.61 -8.96 -6.55
CA LEU A 114 2.84 -9.46 -5.21
C LEU A 114 1.73 -8.97 -4.26
N VAL A 115 1.19 -9.91 -3.49
CA VAL A 115 0.27 -9.62 -2.39
C VAL A 115 0.94 -10.05 -1.08
N GLU A 116 1.16 -9.10 -0.17
CA GLU A 116 1.59 -9.37 1.20
C GLU A 116 0.37 -9.44 2.13
N LEU A 117 0.33 -10.47 2.98
CA LEU A 117 -0.75 -10.75 3.90
C LEU A 117 -0.32 -10.45 5.35
N SER A 118 -1.05 -9.58 6.04
CA SER A 118 -0.79 -9.11 7.41
C SER A 118 -2.08 -8.81 8.17
N THR A 119 -2.14 -9.09 9.47
CA THR A 119 -3.34 -8.84 10.31
C THR A 119 -3.32 -7.47 10.98
N ASP A 120 -2.16 -6.87 11.15
CA ASP A 120 -2.00 -5.74 12.08
C ASP A 120 -2.02 -4.37 11.40
N GLY A 121 -1.95 -4.38 10.06
CA GLY A 121 -1.67 -3.21 9.24
C GLY A 121 -0.17 -2.90 9.17
N ARG A 122 0.18 -1.77 8.57
CA ARG A 122 1.55 -1.25 8.49
C ARG A 122 1.60 0.12 9.13
N SER A 123 2.57 0.30 10.01
CA SER A 123 2.80 1.57 10.67
C SER A 123 3.71 2.48 9.83
N GLY A 124 3.43 3.78 9.86
CA GLY A 124 4.23 4.82 9.23
C GLY A 124 4.26 6.08 10.09
N GLU A 125 5.27 6.91 9.93
CA GLU A 125 5.36 8.23 10.57
C GLU A 125 4.73 9.28 9.66
N CYS A 126 3.82 10.10 10.20
CA CYS A 126 3.27 11.24 9.48
C CYS A 126 4.39 12.18 9.05
N VAL A 127 4.51 12.44 7.74
CA VAL A 127 5.62 13.25 7.21
C VAL A 127 5.62 14.71 7.69
N LYS A 128 4.47 15.20 8.20
CA LYS A 128 4.34 16.55 8.75
C LYS A 128 4.73 16.65 10.23
N CYS A 129 4.41 15.67 11.06
CA CYS A 129 4.53 15.79 12.52
C CYS A 129 5.21 14.60 13.23
N GLY A 130 5.65 13.59 12.49
CA GLY A 130 6.37 12.41 13.00
C GLY A 130 5.54 11.42 13.81
N ARG A 131 4.25 11.71 14.07
CA ARG A 131 3.37 10.79 14.81
C ARG A 131 3.04 9.55 13.99
N MET A 132 2.89 8.43 14.68
CA MET A 132 2.52 7.16 14.05
C MET A 132 1.11 7.21 13.47
N VAL A 133 1.00 6.68 12.25
CA VAL A 133 -0.24 6.36 11.54
C VAL A 133 -0.23 4.88 11.16
N ILE A 134 -1.40 4.28 10.99
CA ILE A 134 -1.52 2.86 10.65
C ILE A 134 -2.40 2.71 9.40
N MET A 135 -1.87 2.02 8.40
CA MET A 135 -2.59 1.63 7.20
C MET A 135 -2.97 0.15 7.29
N GLU A 136 -4.25 -0.17 7.12
CA GLU A 136 -4.73 -1.55 7.01
C GLU A 136 -4.29 -2.15 5.66
N THR A 137 -4.42 -1.36 4.59
CA THR A 137 -4.06 -1.77 3.22
C THR A 137 -3.29 -0.67 2.50
N TYR A 138 -2.39 -1.04 1.61
CA TYR A 138 -1.88 -0.11 0.59
C TYR A 138 -1.61 -0.86 -0.72
N ALA A 139 -1.84 -0.20 -1.85
CA ALA A 139 -1.95 -0.84 -3.15
C ALA A 139 -1.43 0.04 -4.30
N THR A 140 -0.59 -0.55 -5.14
CA THR A 140 -0.29 -0.12 -6.51
C THR A 140 -0.84 -1.16 -7.49
N ALA A 141 -0.71 -0.90 -8.80
CA ALA A 141 -1.16 -1.83 -9.84
C ALA A 141 -0.48 -3.22 -9.79
N SER A 142 0.69 -3.33 -9.15
CA SER A 142 1.51 -4.55 -9.10
C SER A 142 1.86 -5.02 -7.68
N TYR A 143 1.49 -4.26 -6.65
CA TYR A 143 1.76 -4.64 -5.27
C TYR A 143 0.62 -4.28 -4.34
N ILE A 144 0.21 -5.21 -3.49
CA ILE A 144 -0.79 -5.01 -2.44
C ILE A 144 -0.25 -5.52 -1.11
N TYR A 145 -0.43 -4.74 -0.06
CA TYR A 145 -0.28 -5.17 1.32
C TYR A 145 -1.66 -5.12 1.98
N THR A 146 -2.10 -6.22 2.60
CA THR A 146 -3.45 -6.32 3.20
C THR A 146 -3.58 -7.38 4.28
#